data_AF-A0A382S992-F1
#
_entry.id   AF-A0A382S992-F1
#
_cell.length_a   1.000
_cell.length_b   1.000
_cell.length_c   1.000
_cell.angle_alpha   90.00
_cell.angle_beta   90.00
_cell.angle_gamma   90.00
#
_symmetry.space_group_name_H-M   'P 1'
#
loop_
_entity.id
_entity.type
_entity.pdbx_description
1 polymer ?
#
loop_
_entity_poly.entity_id
_entity_poly.type
_entity_poly.pdbx_seq_one_letter_code
_entity_poly.pdbx_strand_id
1 'polypeptide(L)' 'PYILATGEPLQYAGINSVGLRRRNFSQETRNMIKSAYKLIYKSNLNLKQAIDVIKSKIELSEEIKNIIKFVENSDRGLI' A
#
# COMPACT_ATOMS: atom_id res chain seq x y z
N PRO A 1 2.45 -5.84 0.31
CA PRO A 1 3.68 -5.80 -0.52
C PRO A 1 4.30 -4.39 -0.45
N TYR A 2 5.54 -4.18 -0.90
CA TYR A 2 6.16 -2.84 -1.05
C TYR A 2 6.35 -2.00 0.24
N ILE A 3 5.86 -2.44 1.39
CA ILE A 3 5.99 -1.74 2.67
C ILE A 3 7.29 -2.07 3.39
N LEU A 4 7.63 -1.22 4.36
CA LEU A 4 8.56 -1.54 5.44
C LEU A 4 7.73 -1.83 6.69
N ALA A 5 8.15 -2.86 7.42
CA ALA A 5 7.62 -3.21 8.73
C ALA A 5 8.79 -3.18 9.72
N THR A 6 8.65 -2.47 10.83
CA THR A 6 9.68 -2.39 11.87
C THR A 6 9.05 -2.15 13.25
N GLY A 7 9.87 -2.25 14.30
CA GLY A 7 9.46 -2.08 15.68
C GLY A 7 9.11 -3.39 16.39
N GLU A 8 8.88 -3.27 17.70
CA GLU A 8 8.47 -4.35 18.59
C GLU A 8 7.36 -3.79 19.53
N PRO A 9 6.06 -4.11 19.29
CA PRO A 9 5.54 -5.01 18.25
C PRO A 9 5.69 -4.44 16.83
N LEU A 10 5.74 -5.35 15.84
CA LEU A 10 5.95 -5.04 14.43
C LEU A 10 4.83 -4.14 13.88
N GLN A 11 5.19 -3.04 13.24
CA GLN A 11 4.24 -2.04 12.75
C GLN A 11 4.58 -1.54 11.33
N TYR A 12 3.57 -1.04 10.63
CA TYR A 12 3.74 -0.34 9.35
C TYR A 12 4.64 0.90 9.48
N ALA A 13 5.70 0.94 8.68
CA ALA A 13 6.70 2.01 8.71
C ALA A 13 6.84 2.77 7.37
N GLY A 14 5.84 2.68 6.49
CA GLY A 14 5.88 3.32 5.18
C GLY A 14 6.20 2.35 4.05
N ILE A 15 6.52 2.91 2.87
CA ILE A 15 6.92 2.12 1.70
C ILE A 15 8.45 1.93 1.65
N ASN A 16 8.91 0.81 1.10
CA ASN A 16 10.32 0.53 0.84
C ASN A 16 10.83 1.35 -0.36
N SER A 17 10.91 2.67 -0.18
CA SER A 17 11.25 3.59 -1.27
C SER A 17 12.66 3.37 -1.84
N VAL A 18 13.59 2.84 -1.04
CA VAL A 18 14.95 2.50 -1.48
C VAL A 18 14.93 1.26 -2.37
N GLY A 19 14.28 0.18 -1.93
CA GLY A 19 14.14 -1.04 -2.71
C GLY A 19 13.38 -0.82 -4.02
N LEU A 20 12.32 -0.01 -3.99
CA LEU A 20 11.58 0.37 -5.19
C LEU A 20 12.43 1.20 -6.16
N ARG A 21 13.24 2.14 -5.66
CA ARG A 21 14.17 2.91 -6.50
C ARG A 21 15.23 2.02 -7.16
N ARG A 22 15.81 1.08 -6.41
CA ARG A 22 16.79 0.11 -6.95
C ARG A 22 16.20 -0.79 -8.03
N ARG A 23 14.88 -1.00 -8.03
CA ARG A 23 14.15 -1.78 -9.03
C ARG A 23 13.54 -0.90 -10.15
N ASN A 24 13.99 0.34 -10.28
CA ASN A 24 13.58 1.28 -11.32
C ASN A 24 12.08 1.63 -11.34
N PHE A 25 11.39 1.55 -10.20
CA PHE A 25 10.03 2.06 -10.11
C PHE A 25 10.04 3.59 -10.27
N SER A 26 9.21 4.10 -11.18
CA SER A 26 9.09 5.52 -11.46
C SER A 26 8.69 6.30 -10.19
N GLN A 27 8.98 7.60 -10.17
CA GLN A 27 8.57 8.44 -9.05
C GLN A 27 7.04 8.48 -8.88
N GLU A 28 6.32 8.49 -10.01
CA GLU A 28 4.86 8.45 -10.05
C GLU A 28 4.31 7.15 -9.45
N THR A 29 4.82 5.98 -9.87
CA THR A 29 4.41 4.69 -9.32
C THR A 29 4.70 4.60 -7.83
N ARG A 30 5.87 5.06 -7.38
CA ARG A 30 6.20 5.09 -5.94
C ARG A 30 5.25 6.01 -5.16
N ASN A 31 4.84 7.13 -5.74
CA ASN A 31 3.87 8.04 -5.13
C ASN A 31 2.48 7.42 -5.06
N MET A 32 2.03 6.73 -6.11
CA MET A 32 0.74 6.01 -6.11
C MET A 32 0.70 4.93 -5.03
N ILE A 33 1.75 4.09 -4.95
CA ILE A 33 1.89 3.05 -3.90
C ILE A 33 1.83 3.69 -2.51
N LYS A 34 2.55 4.81 -2.30
CA LYS A 34 2.55 5.54 -1.03
C LYS A 34 1.16 6.04 -0.66
N SER A 35 0.44 6.62 -1.62
CA SER A 35 -0.92 7.14 -1.42
C SER A 35 -1.91 6.02 -1.07
N ALA A 36 -1.83 4.87 -1.76
CA ALA A 36 -2.66 3.71 -1.45
C ALA A 36 -2.43 3.21 -0.01
N TYR A 37 -1.18 3.03 0.41
CA TYR A 37 -0.90 2.61 1.79
C TYR A 37 -1.21 3.67 2.83
N LYS A 38 -1.19 4.96 2.48
CA LYS A 38 -1.68 6.02 3.37
C LYS A 38 -3.19 5.89 3.61
N LEU A 39 -3.98 5.54 2.59
CA LEU A 39 -5.41 5.26 2.76
C LEU A 39 -5.64 4.02 3.63
N ILE A 40 -4.84 2.96 3.46
CA ILE A 40 -5.00 1.72 4.22
C ILE A 40 -4.64 1.89 5.72
N TYR A 41 -3.52 2.52 6.04
CA TYR A 41 -2.98 2.55 7.41
C TYR A 41 -3.12 3.88 8.15
N LYS A 42 -3.32 4.99 7.44
CA LYS A 42 -3.29 6.35 8.03
C LYS A 42 -4.56 7.14 7.76
N SER A 43 -5.64 6.49 7.34
CA SER A 43 -6.95 7.10 7.24
C SER A 43 -7.87 6.56 8.32
N ASN A 44 -8.98 7.27 8.59
CA ASN A 44 -10.04 6.78 9.46
C ASN A 44 -11.03 5.85 8.73
N LEU A 45 -10.60 5.23 7.62
CA LEU A 45 -11.42 4.31 6.84
C LEU A 45 -11.14 2.88 7.28
N ASN A 46 -12.17 2.05 7.27
CA ASN A 46 -11.95 0.61 7.33
C ASN A 46 -11.35 0.10 6.00
N LEU A 47 -10.91 -1.15 6.00
CA LEU A 47 -10.22 -1.75 4.85
C LEU A 47 -11.03 -1.68 3.55
N LYS A 48 -12.33 -2.01 3.62
CA LYS A 48 -13.22 -2.02 2.46
C LYS A 48 -13.40 -0.62 1.89
N GLN A 49 -13.67 0.36 2.76
CA GLN A 49 -13.77 1.77 2.38
C GLN A 49 -12.46 2.29 1.78
N ALA A 50 -11.32 1.95 2.36
CA ALA A 50 -10.01 2.35 1.83
C ALA A 50 -9.80 1.78 0.42
N ILE A 51 -10.14 0.50 0.19
CA ILE A 51 -10.06 -0.13 -1.13
C ILE A 51 -10.98 0.56 -2.14
N ASP A 52 -12.22 0.87 -1.76
CA ASP A 52 -13.17 1.54 -2.66
C ASP A 52 -12.65 2.93 -3.07
N VAL A 53 -12.08 3.68 -2.12
CA VAL A 53 -11.46 4.98 -2.39
C VAL A 53 -10.22 4.85 -3.27
N ILE A 54 -9.40 3.81 -3.07
CA ILE A 54 -8.24 3.53 -3.94
C ILE A 54 -8.73 3.27 -5.37
N LYS A 55 -9.75 2.42 -5.55
CA LYS A 55 -10.32 2.09 -6.87
C LYS A 55 -10.92 3.31 -7.57
N SER A 56 -11.43 4.29 -6.83
CA SER A 56 -12.04 5.50 -7.41
C SER A 56 -11.07 6.66 -7.65
N LYS A 57 -10.04 6.83 -6.81
CA LYS A 57 -9.18 8.03 -6.81
C LYS A 57 -7.76 7.79 -7.34
N ILE A 58 -7.30 6.55 -7.38
CA ILE A 58 -5.94 6.21 -7.80
C ILE A 58 -6.02 5.41 -9.09
N GLU A 59 -5.15 5.73 -10.04
CA GLU A 59 -5.04 4.97 -11.28
C GLU A 59 -4.68 3.50 -11.00
N LEU A 60 -5.41 2.59 -11.62
CA LEU A 60 -5.28 1.14 -11.41
C LEU A 60 -4.13 0.54 -12.23
N SER A 61 -2.92 1.00 -11.91
CA SER A 61 -1.67 0.37 -12.35
C SER A 61 -1.55 -1.07 -11.82
N GLU A 62 -0.63 -1.85 -12.40
CA GLU A 62 -0.39 -3.24 -11.98
C GLU A 62 -0.01 -3.33 -10.50
N GLU A 63 0.77 -2.38 -9.99
CA GLU A 63 1.17 -2.31 -8.59
C GLU A 63 -0.02 -2.07 -7.66
N ILE A 64 -0.92 -1.15 -8.04
CA ILE A 64 -2.12 -0.85 -7.25
C ILE A 64 -3.07 -2.05 -7.24
N LYS A 65 -3.27 -2.70 -8.39
CA LYS A 65 -4.04 -3.95 -8.47
C LYS A 65 -3.45 -5.04 -7.58
N ASN A 66 -2.12 -5.17 -7.57
CA ASN A 66 -1.42 -6.13 -6.71
C ASN A 66 -1.61 -5.82 -5.22
N ILE A 67 -1.58 -4.53 -4.83
CA ILE A 67 -1.89 -4.12 -3.45
C ILE A 67 -3.32 -4.50 -3.08
N ILE A 68 -4.31 -4.14 -3.90
CA ILE A 68 -5.72 -4.45 -3.65
C ILE A 68 -5.90 -5.96 -3.49
N LYS A 69 -5.39 -6.75 -4.44
CA LYS A 69 -5.49 -8.21 -4.41
C LYS A 69 -4.84 -8.78 -3.15
N PHE A 70 -3.65 -8.33 -2.77
CA PHE A 70 -2.98 -8.80 -1.56
C PHE A 70 -3.81 -8.52 -0.31
N VAL A 71 -4.37 -7.32 -0.21
CA VAL A 71 -5.13 -6.88 0.95
C VAL A 71 -6.48 -7.59 1.05
N GLU A 72 -7.18 -7.77 -0.06
CA GLU A 72 -8.47 -8.48 -0.12
C GLU A 72 -8.34 -9.97 0.22
N ASN A 73 -7.19 -10.60 -0.10
CA ASN A 73 -6.93 -12.02 0.18
C ASN A 73 -6.20 -12.25 1.52
N SER A 74 -6.10 -11.25 2.40
CA SER A 74 -5.39 -11.43 3.68
C SER A 74 -6.30 -12.02 4.77
N ASP A 75 -6.21 -13.33 5.00
CA ASP A 75 -7.01 -14.04 6.01
C ASP A 75 -6.69 -13.63 7.45
N ARG A 76 -5.45 -13.19 7.71
CA ARG A 76 -4.95 -12.85 9.06
C ARG A 76 -5.02 -11.36 9.36
N GLY A 77 -5.63 -10.56 8.48
CA GLY A 77 -5.60 -9.10 8.58
C GLY A 77 -4.24 -8.52 8.13
N LEU A 78 -4.01 -7.25 8.45
CA LEU A 78 -2.78 -6.53 8.15
C LEU A 78 -2.01 -6.25 9.44
N ILE A 79 -0.68 -6.11 9.34
CA ILE A 79 0.23 -5.81 10.46
C ILE A 79 0.12 -4.36 10.95
#